data_AF-A0AAD9XW88-F1
#
_entry.id   AF-A0AAD9XW88-F1
#
_cell.length_a   1.000
_cell.length_b   1.000
_cell.length_c   1.000
_cell.angle_alpha   90.00
_cell.angle_beta   90.00
_cell.angle_gamma   90.00
#
_symmetry.space_group_name_H-M   'P 1'
#
loop_
_entity.id
_entity.type
_entity.pdbx_description
1 polymer ?
#
loop_
_entity_poly.entity_id
_entity_poly.type
_entity_poly.pdbx_seq_one_letter_code
_entity_poly.pdbx_strand_id
1 'polypeptide(L)'
;MLRTLVAQLQQPDAAVQFKLAQVLPQRYTLFDIANGLSECESLPERRVIEGVSLCLKQTDRIERISVDVENAVRIANYAARLFKRTPDGLPSRCPSSDNAAPVDDVLAVLLSLVVHHSLRLDDGILLAVVAYADGREDWSSPTTALIARDLLDHALGGEHQKTAFITSVVLERFTRPIFSQYSLSRLTSAGRKAYYQAEDHDQVTRSALSSDTDTKPWKSTQPHAVTVFAWTVEQSDEHIIATKWPLFVPILLCLIDDTDTAYKARGLAILQEFLERSPASILRDTGLGEIFEQSIFPSLMSLPTLTPEDESIQLLVPAYSAVIQLADAQFPDSSNGPQKNRFLVRLLREGILAGYWHASDYAGIVEVLSRQVSSVVRRLGTSTIPHIKGLLSMLTTILSDPFIVARPECVQAASQALSTVLLNCWSRVADPTHSHEVLRAVSVCWLNLKDVQGVPQDEGLQDASVALASLARLLSAIFESAGMPPQQQFAPLCDVEPRLSGLFNDAERAAE
;
A
#
# COMPACT_ATOMS: atom_id res chain seq x y z
N MET A 1 -34.93 10.29 -31.23
CA MET A 1 -34.27 8.98 -31.44
C MET A 1 -33.90 8.31 -30.13
N LEU A 2 -33.07 8.96 -29.30
CA LEU A 2 -32.63 8.42 -28.00
C LEU A 2 -33.82 8.00 -27.10
N ARG A 3 -34.86 8.83 -26.99
CA ARG A 3 -36.07 8.51 -26.22
C ARG A 3 -36.76 7.20 -26.67
N THR A 4 -36.82 6.95 -27.97
CA THR A 4 -37.40 5.72 -28.53
C THR A 4 -36.56 4.49 -28.18
N LEU A 5 -35.22 4.63 -28.23
CA LEU A 5 -34.30 3.59 -27.81
C LEU A 5 -34.45 3.28 -26.31
N VAL A 6 -34.49 4.32 -25.47
CA VAL A 6 -34.66 4.17 -24.02
C VAL A 6 -36.00 3.52 -23.68
N ALA A 7 -37.08 3.87 -24.37
CA ALA A 7 -38.39 3.23 -24.19
C ALA A 7 -38.38 1.73 -24.54
N GLN A 8 -37.56 1.31 -25.51
CA GLN A 8 -37.39 -0.11 -25.85
C GLN A 8 -36.54 -0.85 -24.80
N LEU A 9 -35.49 -0.21 -24.26
CA LEU A 9 -34.65 -0.77 -23.18
C LEU A 9 -35.44 -1.01 -21.87
N GLN A 10 -36.60 -0.37 -21.71
CA GLN A 10 -37.49 -0.59 -20.56
C GLN A 10 -38.38 -1.83 -20.70
N GLN A 11 -38.49 -2.44 -21.89
CA GLN A 11 -39.35 -3.61 -22.08
C GLN A 11 -38.70 -4.88 -21.50
N PRO A 12 -39.45 -5.75 -20.80
CA PRO A 12 -38.91 -6.92 -20.09
C PRO A 12 -38.38 -8.03 -21.01
N ASP A 13 -38.75 -8.03 -22.30
CA ASP A 13 -38.52 -9.14 -23.26
C ASP A 13 -37.30 -8.91 -24.17
N ALA A 14 -36.28 -8.23 -23.62
CA ALA A 14 -35.23 -7.65 -24.41
C ALA A 14 -34.10 -8.67 -24.68
N ALA A 15 -34.25 -9.45 -25.75
CA ALA A 15 -33.12 -9.91 -26.55
C ALA A 15 -32.46 -8.70 -27.24
N VAL A 16 -31.81 -7.83 -26.46
CA VAL A 16 -31.42 -6.44 -26.83
C VAL A 16 -30.53 -6.38 -28.07
N GLN A 17 -29.65 -7.37 -28.28
CA GLN A 17 -28.68 -7.30 -29.38
C GLN A 17 -29.29 -7.42 -30.78
N PHE A 18 -30.43 -8.10 -30.95
CA PHE A 18 -31.00 -8.33 -32.30
C PHE A 18 -31.98 -7.23 -32.78
N LYS A 19 -32.52 -6.38 -31.87
CA LYS A 19 -33.45 -5.28 -32.23
C LYS A 19 -32.78 -3.90 -32.36
N LEU A 20 -31.55 -3.72 -31.87
CA LEU A 20 -30.83 -2.45 -31.91
C LEU A 20 -30.67 -1.88 -33.34
N ALA A 21 -30.40 -2.74 -34.32
CA ALA A 21 -30.25 -2.35 -35.72
C ALA A 21 -31.56 -1.83 -36.36
N GLN A 22 -32.72 -2.17 -35.79
CA GLN A 22 -34.04 -1.72 -36.27
C GLN A 22 -34.48 -0.39 -35.63
N VAL A 23 -33.99 -0.08 -34.42
CA VAL A 23 -34.39 1.11 -33.65
C VAL A 23 -33.49 2.31 -33.94
N LEU A 24 -32.19 2.07 -34.14
CA LEU A 24 -31.24 3.11 -34.50
C LEU A 24 -31.32 3.43 -36.00
N PRO A 25 -31.43 4.71 -36.40
CA PRO A 25 -31.24 5.16 -37.76
C PRO A 25 -29.95 4.61 -38.39
N GLN A 26 -29.94 4.48 -39.72
CA GLN A 26 -28.73 4.08 -40.46
C GLN A 26 -27.60 5.09 -40.26
N ARG A 27 -27.94 6.37 -40.14
CA ARG A 27 -27.01 7.46 -39.85
C ARG A 27 -27.64 8.47 -38.92
N TYR A 28 -26.84 9.01 -38.03
CA TYR A 28 -27.22 10.05 -37.07
C TYR A 28 -26.01 10.82 -36.58
N THR A 29 -26.24 11.87 -35.81
CA THR A 29 -25.22 12.84 -35.41
C THR A 29 -25.10 12.91 -33.90
N LEU A 30 -24.00 13.51 -33.39
CA LEU A 30 -23.89 13.80 -31.97
C LEU A 30 -24.97 14.80 -31.50
N PHE A 31 -25.43 15.68 -32.40
CA PHE A 31 -26.55 16.58 -32.14
C PHE A 31 -27.85 15.81 -31.82
N ASP A 32 -28.15 14.75 -32.57
CA ASP A 32 -29.34 13.93 -32.35
C ASP A 32 -29.33 13.25 -30.97
N ILE A 33 -28.15 12.81 -30.53
CA ILE A 33 -27.95 12.24 -29.19
C ILE A 33 -28.12 13.33 -28.14
N ALA A 34 -27.38 14.45 -28.28
CA ALA A 34 -27.37 15.55 -27.31
C ALA A 34 -28.75 16.21 -27.14
N ASN A 35 -29.50 16.38 -28.22
CA ASN A 35 -30.86 16.93 -28.18
C ASN A 35 -31.85 15.92 -27.57
N GLY A 36 -31.65 14.63 -27.83
CA GLY A 36 -32.45 13.55 -27.24
C GLY A 36 -32.33 13.46 -25.72
N LEU A 37 -31.24 13.94 -25.11
CA LEU A 37 -31.06 13.96 -23.66
C LEU A 37 -32.14 14.80 -22.95
N SER A 38 -32.48 15.96 -23.52
CA SER A 38 -33.53 16.85 -22.98
C SER A 38 -34.91 16.19 -22.99
N GLU A 39 -35.17 15.31 -23.96
CA GLU A 39 -36.42 14.55 -24.04
C GLU A 39 -36.49 13.38 -23.06
N CYS A 40 -35.36 13.03 -22.41
CA CYS A 40 -35.22 11.87 -21.54
C CYS A 40 -35.10 12.25 -20.05
N GLU A 41 -35.25 13.52 -19.67
CA GLU A 41 -35.09 13.97 -18.27
C GLU A 41 -36.03 13.27 -17.27
N SER A 42 -37.19 12.80 -17.72
CA SER A 42 -38.16 12.06 -16.89
C SER A 42 -37.95 10.54 -16.87
N LEU A 43 -36.95 10.02 -17.59
CA LEU A 43 -36.68 8.59 -17.71
C LEU A 43 -35.58 8.14 -16.74
N PRO A 44 -35.52 6.83 -16.39
CA PRO A 44 -34.46 6.28 -15.54
C PRO A 44 -33.06 6.53 -16.13
N GLU A 45 -32.20 7.22 -15.38
CA GLU A 45 -30.83 7.57 -15.76
C GLU A 45 -30.03 6.36 -16.26
N ARG A 46 -30.21 5.19 -15.62
CA ARG A 46 -29.59 3.92 -16.04
C ARG A 46 -29.87 3.58 -17.50
N ARG A 47 -31.13 3.70 -17.93
CA ARG A 47 -31.52 3.37 -19.30
C ARG A 47 -31.10 4.45 -20.28
N VAL A 48 -31.07 5.71 -19.84
CA VAL A 48 -30.58 6.81 -20.67
C VAL A 48 -29.09 6.65 -20.95
N ILE A 49 -28.26 6.39 -19.93
CA ILE A 49 -26.81 6.21 -20.12
C ILE A 49 -26.49 4.95 -20.92
N GLU A 50 -27.21 3.85 -20.70
CA GLU A 50 -27.10 2.62 -21.50
C GLU A 50 -27.41 2.90 -22.97
N GLY A 51 -28.49 3.64 -23.25
CA GLY A 51 -28.85 4.08 -24.59
C GLY A 51 -27.78 4.96 -25.24
N VAL A 52 -27.21 5.92 -24.50
CA VAL A 52 -26.12 6.79 -24.99
C VAL A 52 -24.86 5.97 -25.29
N SER A 53 -24.47 5.06 -24.39
CA SER A 53 -23.34 4.15 -24.57
C SER A 53 -23.50 3.30 -25.83
N LEU A 54 -24.69 2.73 -26.06
CA LEU A 54 -25.01 1.97 -27.26
C LEU A 54 -24.92 2.81 -28.54
N CYS A 55 -25.40 4.06 -28.51
CA CYS A 55 -25.28 4.98 -29.64
C CYS A 55 -23.81 5.31 -29.96
N LEU A 56 -22.98 5.55 -28.95
CA LEU A 56 -21.57 5.94 -29.14
C LEU A 56 -20.69 4.77 -29.60
N LYS A 57 -21.03 3.52 -29.23
CA LYS A 57 -20.34 2.31 -29.71
C LYS A 57 -20.49 2.07 -31.22
N GLN A 58 -21.53 2.61 -31.85
CA GLN A 58 -21.79 2.45 -33.28
C GLN A 58 -21.10 3.57 -34.09
N THR A 59 -19.76 3.65 -34.02
CA THR A 59 -18.96 4.72 -34.62
C THR A 59 -19.21 4.89 -36.12
N ASP A 60 -19.47 3.79 -36.84
CA ASP A 60 -19.71 3.78 -38.29
C ASP A 60 -21.01 4.49 -38.71
N ARG A 61 -21.95 4.64 -37.78
CA ARG A 61 -23.26 5.28 -38.02
C ARG A 61 -23.27 6.77 -37.67
N ILE A 62 -22.23 7.28 -37.00
CA ILE A 62 -22.17 8.67 -36.55
C ILE A 62 -21.56 9.55 -37.65
N GLU A 63 -22.36 10.42 -38.25
CA GLU A 63 -21.88 11.43 -39.19
C GLU A 63 -21.23 12.58 -38.44
N ARG A 64 -20.04 13.00 -38.91
CA ARG A 64 -19.30 14.13 -38.33
C ARG A 64 -19.79 15.47 -38.87
N ILE A 65 -20.10 16.40 -37.98
CA ILE A 65 -20.60 17.74 -38.30
C ILE A 65 -19.73 18.81 -37.61
N SER A 66 -19.72 20.03 -38.16
CA SER A 66 -18.97 21.17 -37.64
C SER A 66 -19.23 21.52 -36.16
N VAL A 67 -20.38 21.12 -35.60
CA VAL A 67 -20.80 21.42 -34.21
C VAL A 67 -20.62 20.23 -33.27
N ASP A 68 -19.91 19.18 -33.70
CA ASP A 68 -19.76 17.94 -32.94
C ASP A 68 -19.10 18.12 -31.58
N VAL A 69 -18.13 19.03 -31.47
CA VAL A 69 -17.40 19.28 -30.22
C VAL A 69 -18.35 19.81 -29.15
N GLU A 70 -19.25 20.75 -29.49
CA GLU A 70 -20.21 21.31 -28.54
C GLU A 70 -21.22 20.24 -28.08
N ASN A 71 -21.69 19.40 -29.00
CA ASN A 71 -22.60 18.31 -28.67
C ASN A 71 -21.91 17.22 -27.82
N ALA A 72 -20.66 16.88 -28.12
CA ALA A 72 -19.85 15.99 -27.30
C ALA A 72 -19.67 16.54 -25.87
N VAL A 73 -19.41 17.85 -25.72
CA VAL A 73 -19.34 18.52 -24.41
C VAL A 73 -20.69 18.43 -23.69
N ARG A 74 -21.82 18.63 -24.37
CA ARG A 74 -23.16 18.48 -23.76
C ARG A 74 -23.40 17.06 -23.24
N ILE A 75 -23.01 16.04 -24.01
CA ILE A 75 -23.14 14.63 -23.59
C ILE A 75 -22.20 14.33 -22.42
N ALA A 76 -20.95 14.80 -22.46
CA ALA A 76 -19.99 14.62 -21.37
C ALA A 76 -20.45 15.30 -20.08
N ASN A 77 -20.99 16.52 -20.16
CA ASN A 77 -21.56 17.22 -19.01
C ASN A 77 -22.78 16.50 -18.43
N TYR A 78 -23.62 15.90 -19.28
CA TYR A 78 -24.72 15.06 -18.82
C TYR A 78 -24.19 13.82 -18.08
N ALA A 79 -23.25 13.08 -18.68
CA ALA A 79 -22.65 11.90 -18.06
C ALA A 79 -21.96 12.25 -16.73
N ALA A 80 -21.18 13.33 -16.69
CA ALA A 80 -20.49 13.77 -15.48
C ALA A 80 -21.43 14.15 -14.33
N ARG A 81 -22.64 14.67 -14.61
CA ARG A 81 -23.66 14.93 -13.59
C ARG A 81 -24.21 13.65 -12.95
N LEU A 82 -24.05 12.50 -13.61
CA LEU A 82 -24.48 11.21 -13.08
C LEU A 82 -23.47 10.61 -12.10
N PHE A 83 -22.27 11.20 -11.94
CA PHE A 83 -21.41 10.87 -10.79
C PHE A 83 -22.11 11.34 -9.51
N LYS A 84 -22.85 10.42 -8.88
CA LYS A 84 -23.59 10.74 -7.66
C LYS A 84 -22.64 10.86 -6.49
N ARG A 85 -22.95 11.82 -5.64
CA ARG A 85 -22.39 11.94 -4.30
C ARG A 85 -23.45 11.53 -3.28
N THR A 86 -23.06 10.86 -2.20
CA THR A 86 -23.93 10.61 -1.06
C THR A 86 -24.34 11.95 -0.40
N PRO A 87 -25.36 11.99 0.47
CA PRO A 87 -25.69 13.20 1.23
C PRO A 87 -24.49 13.80 1.98
N ASP A 88 -23.54 12.94 2.36
CA ASP A 88 -22.29 13.29 3.04
C ASP A 88 -21.16 13.68 2.06
N GLY A 89 -21.40 13.69 0.76
CA GLY A 89 -20.43 14.13 -0.26
C GLY A 89 -19.49 13.05 -0.82
N LEU A 90 -19.61 11.79 -0.38
CA LEU A 90 -18.82 10.66 -0.89
C LEU A 90 -19.20 10.30 -2.33
N PRO A 91 -18.27 9.88 -3.21
CA PRO A 91 -18.65 9.17 -4.42
C PRO A 91 -19.45 7.90 -4.07
N SER A 92 -20.41 7.51 -4.90
CA SER A 92 -21.29 6.37 -4.63
C SER A 92 -21.09 5.26 -5.66
N ARG A 93 -20.86 4.01 -5.19
CA ARG A 93 -20.72 2.82 -6.06
C ARG A 93 -22.02 2.42 -6.73
N CYS A 94 -23.08 2.41 -5.92
CA CYS A 94 -24.40 1.97 -6.28
C CYS A 94 -25.39 3.01 -5.79
N PRO A 95 -26.08 3.71 -6.70
CA PRO A 95 -27.21 4.50 -6.27
C PRO A 95 -28.26 3.54 -5.69
N SER A 96 -28.82 3.87 -4.54
CA SER A 96 -29.81 3.10 -3.78
C SER A 96 -31.15 2.85 -4.51
N SER A 97 -31.20 3.11 -5.82
CA SER A 97 -32.37 3.09 -6.68
C SER A 97 -32.04 2.38 -7.99
N ASP A 98 -32.88 1.42 -8.39
CA ASP A 98 -32.80 0.71 -9.68
C ASP A 98 -32.71 1.63 -10.91
N ASN A 99 -33.10 2.90 -10.75
CA ASN A 99 -33.18 3.88 -11.83
C ASN A 99 -31.87 4.59 -12.14
N ALA A 100 -30.85 4.47 -11.31
CA ALA A 100 -29.69 5.34 -11.38
C ALA A 100 -28.51 4.71 -12.12
N ALA A 101 -27.74 5.54 -12.80
CA ALA A 101 -26.72 5.11 -13.75
C ALA A 101 -25.54 4.41 -13.06
N PRO A 102 -25.11 3.23 -13.53
CA PRO A 102 -23.90 2.60 -13.03
C PRO A 102 -22.69 3.42 -13.49
N VAL A 103 -21.71 3.57 -12.59
CA VAL A 103 -20.50 4.38 -12.82
C VAL A 103 -19.71 3.88 -14.04
N ASP A 104 -19.68 2.57 -14.26
CA ASP A 104 -18.97 1.96 -15.40
C ASP A 104 -19.53 2.44 -16.75
N ASP A 105 -20.86 2.56 -16.89
CA ASP A 105 -21.49 3.06 -18.11
C ASP A 105 -21.22 4.55 -18.31
N VAL A 106 -21.20 5.33 -17.23
CA VAL A 106 -20.84 6.76 -17.26
C VAL A 106 -19.40 6.93 -17.75
N LEU A 107 -18.46 6.18 -17.18
CA LEU A 107 -17.05 6.21 -17.58
C LEU A 107 -16.87 5.72 -19.03
N ALA A 108 -17.58 4.67 -19.45
CA ALA A 108 -17.52 4.17 -20.83
C ALA A 108 -18.02 5.19 -21.86
N VAL A 109 -19.07 5.97 -21.53
CA VAL A 109 -19.55 7.08 -22.37
C VAL A 109 -18.48 8.16 -22.50
N LEU A 110 -17.89 8.59 -21.39
CA LEU A 110 -16.83 9.60 -21.40
C LEU A 110 -15.59 9.12 -22.17
N LEU A 111 -15.19 7.86 -21.98
CA LEU A 111 -14.07 7.24 -22.70
C LEU A 111 -14.32 7.24 -24.20
N SER A 112 -15.53 6.86 -24.62
CA SER A 112 -15.92 6.85 -26.04
C SER A 112 -15.83 8.24 -26.67
N LEU A 113 -16.23 9.29 -25.93
CA LEU A 113 -16.12 10.68 -26.40
C LEU A 113 -14.66 11.14 -26.52
N VAL A 114 -13.79 10.75 -25.58
CA VAL A 114 -12.36 11.06 -25.63
C VAL A 114 -11.68 10.33 -26.80
N VAL A 115 -11.88 9.02 -26.91
CA VAL A 115 -11.16 8.16 -27.87
C VAL A 115 -11.68 8.34 -29.30
N HIS A 116 -12.99 8.29 -29.52
CA HIS A 116 -13.57 8.28 -30.87
C HIS A 116 -13.91 9.66 -31.41
N HIS A 117 -14.12 10.63 -30.51
CA HIS A 117 -14.50 12.00 -30.85
C HIS A 117 -13.46 13.05 -30.44
N SER A 118 -12.30 12.62 -29.93
CA SER A 118 -11.18 13.50 -29.54
C SER A 118 -11.60 14.63 -28.59
N LEU A 119 -12.60 14.38 -27.75
CA LEU A 119 -13.10 15.36 -26.80
C LEU A 119 -12.06 15.64 -25.72
N ARG A 120 -11.81 16.93 -25.45
CA ARG A 120 -11.07 17.37 -24.26
C ARG A 120 -12.04 17.56 -23.11
N LEU A 121 -11.86 16.78 -22.04
CA LEU A 121 -12.68 16.88 -20.84
C LEU A 121 -12.25 18.08 -19.99
N ASP A 122 -13.23 18.64 -19.29
CA ASP A 122 -13.01 19.69 -18.30
C ASP A 122 -12.27 19.13 -17.06
N ASP A 123 -11.48 19.98 -16.42
CA ASP A 123 -10.69 19.65 -15.23
C ASP A 123 -11.56 19.08 -14.09
N GLY A 124 -12.79 19.58 -13.91
CA GLY A 124 -13.72 19.09 -12.89
C GLY A 124 -14.23 17.68 -13.18
N ILE A 125 -14.41 17.33 -14.46
CA ILE A 125 -14.80 15.97 -14.88
C ILE A 125 -13.62 15.02 -14.65
N LEU A 126 -12.42 15.42 -15.06
CA LEU A 126 -11.20 14.63 -14.85
C LEU A 126 -10.97 14.35 -13.37
N LEU A 127 -11.12 15.37 -12.51
CA LEU A 127 -11.00 15.21 -11.06
C LEU A 127 -12.04 14.22 -10.49
N ALA A 128 -13.28 14.27 -10.98
CA ALA A 128 -14.30 13.30 -10.60
C ALA A 128 -13.96 11.87 -11.05
N VAL A 129 -13.35 11.69 -12.22
CA VAL A 129 -12.89 10.38 -12.71
C VAL A 129 -11.75 9.83 -11.85
N VAL A 130 -10.79 10.68 -11.45
CA VAL A 130 -9.65 10.26 -10.58
C VAL A 130 -10.15 9.62 -9.28
N ALA A 131 -11.27 10.09 -8.72
CA ALA A 131 -11.86 9.51 -7.50
C ALA A 131 -12.24 8.02 -7.65
N TYR A 132 -12.41 7.51 -8.88
CA TYR A 132 -12.71 6.11 -9.16
C TYR A 132 -11.50 5.29 -9.61
N ALA A 133 -10.30 5.88 -9.69
CA ALA A 133 -9.10 5.23 -10.24
C ALA A 133 -8.43 4.19 -9.30
N ASP A 134 -8.91 4.04 -8.06
CA ASP A 134 -8.46 2.97 -7.13
C ASP A 134 -9.61 1.99 -6.88
N GLY A 135 -9.38 0.71 -7.16
CA GLY A 135 -10.37 -0.36 -7.00
C GLY A 135 -10.52 -0.89 -5.58
N ARG A 136 -9.73 -0.38 -4.62
CA ARG A 136 -9.79 -0.75 -3.20
C ARG A 136 -10.79 0.07 -2.38
N GLU A 137 -11.29 1.17 -2.95
CA GLU A 137 -12.24 2.07 -2.28
C GLU A 137 -13.67 1.50 -2.29
N ASP A 138 -14.46 1.82 -1.27
CA ASP A 138 -15.84 1.35 -1.13
C ASP A 138 -16.75 1.77 -2.30
N TRP A 139 -16.46 2.93 -2.90
CA TRP A 139 -17.21 3.49 -4.01
C TRP A 139 -16.72 3.06 -5.39
N SER A 140 -15.68 2.23 -5.46
CA SER A 140 -15.07 1.77 -6.70
C SER A 140 -15.04 0.25 -6.79
N SER A 141 -14.72 -0.26 -7.96
CA SER A 141 -14.45 -1.68 -8.20
C SER A 141 -13.21 -1.83 -9.08
N PRO A 142 -12.56 -3.01 -9.11
CA PRO A 142 -11.42 -3.22 -9.99
C PRO A 142 -11.74 -2.90 -11.47
N THR A 143 -12.93 -3.26 -11.94
CA THR A 143 -13.38 -2.95 -13.31
C THR A 143 -13.56 -1.44 -13.52
N THR A 144 -14.21 -0.76 -12.58
CA THR A 144 -14.43 0.70 -12.61
C THR A 144 -13.10 1.44 -12.65
N ALA A 145 -12.15 1.03 -11.81
CA ALA A 145 -10.82 1.61 -11.74
C ALA A 145 -10.04 1.43 -13.04
N LEU A 146 -10.15 0.27 -13.69
CA LEU A 146 -9.54 0.03 -15.00
C LEU A 146 -10.09 0.99 -16.07
N ILE A 147 -11.42 1.16 -16.16
CA ILE A 147 -12.03 2.08 -17.14
C ILE A 147 -11.66 3.54 -16.82
N ALA A 148 -11.66 3.93 -15.54
CA ALA A 148 -11.27 5.28 -15.12
C ALA A 148 -9.82 5.59 -15.47
N ARG A 149 -8.89 4.65 -15.24
CA ARG A 149 -7.47 4.80 -15.59
C ARG A 149 -7.26 4.89 -17.10
N ASP A 150 -7.89 4.01 -17.87
CA ASP A 150 -7.84 4.04 -19.33
C ASP A 150 -8.35 5.38 -19.89
N LEU A 151 -9.44 5.91 -19.31
CA LEU A 151 -9.95 7.23 -19.65
C LEU A 151 -8.95 8.34 -19.35
N LEU A 152 -8.33 8.32 -18.17
CA LEU A 152 -7.37 9.33 -17.75
C LEU A 152 -6.12 9.30 -18.64
N ASP A 153 -5.63 8.11 -19.00
CA ASP A 153 -4.47 7.94 -19.87
C ASP A 153 -4.73 8.52 -21.28
N HIS A 154 -5.92 8.30 -21.83
CA HIS A 154 -6.31 8.89 -23.12
C HIS A 154 -6.55 10.41 -23.01
N ALA A 155 -7.19 10.88 -21.94
CA ALA A 155 -7.53 12.29 -21.77
C ALA A 155 -6.31 13.16 -21.41
N LEU A 156 -5.30 12.58 -20.75
CA LEU A 156 -4.07 13.22 -20.30
C LEU A 156 -2.82 12.70 -21.03
N GLY A 157 -2.98 12.11 -22.22
CA GLY A 157 -1.89 11.42 -22.94
C GLY A 157 -0.66 12.26 -23.30
N GLY A 158 -0.73 13.59 -23.19
CA GLY A 158 0.44 14.47 -23.29
C GLY A 158 1.10 14.71 -21.93
N GLU A 159 2.40 14.45 -21.80
CA GLU A 159 3.17 14.66 -20.56
C GLU A 159 2.98 16.06 -19.95
N HIS A 160 2.99 17.10 -20.78
CA HIS A 160 2.74 18.47 -20.33
C HIS A 160 1.32 18.68 -19.79
N GLN A 161 0.31 18.06 -20.41
CA GLN A 161 -1.07 18.18 -19.98
C GLN A 161 -1.28 17.45 -18.64
N LYS A 162 -0.74 16.23 -18.51
CA LYS A 162 -0.74 15.47 -17.26
C LYS A 162 -0.05 16.24 -16.14
N THR A 163 1.14 16.79 -16.41
CA THR A 163 1.91 17.61 -15.46
C THR A 163 1.12 18.84 -15.02
N ALA A 164 0.51 19.56 -15.97
CA ALA A 164 -0.30 20.74 -15.67
C ALA A 164 -1.53 20.38 -14.83
N PHE A 165 -2.22 19.29 -15.16
CA PHE A 165 -3.37 18.79 -14.41
C PHE A 165 -2.98 18.44 -12.97
N ILE A 166 -1.94 17.62 -12.78
CA ILE A 166 -1.43 17.24 -11.45
C ILE A 166 -1.09 18.48 -10.63
N THR A 167 -0.27 19.38 -11.19
CA THR A 167 0.29 20.49 -10.41
C THR A 167 -0.73 21.60 -10.13
N SER A 168 -1.45 22.07 -11.16
CA SER A 168 -2.32 23.23 -11.04
C SER A 168 -3.74 22.89 -10.58
N VAL A 169 -4.28 21.75 -11.03
CA VAL A 169 -5.67 21.36 -10.71
C VAL A 169 -5.68 20.57 -9.42
N VAL A 170 -4.94 19.46 -9.39
CA VAL A 170 -5.03 18.54 -8.25
C VAL A 170 -4.32 19.09 -7.03
N LEU A 171 -3.03 19.39 -7.11
CA LEU A 171 -2.25 19.84 -5.95
C LEU A 171 -2.63 21.24 -5.49
N GLU A 172 -2.67 22.22 -6.40
CA GLU A 172 -2.87 23.63 -6.03
C GLU A 172 -4.34 23.99 -5.77
N ARG A 173 -5.29 23.55 -6.61
CA ARG A 173 -6.71 23.95 -6.51
C ARG A 173 -7.57 22.99 -5.70
N PHE A 174 -7.24 21.70 -5.66
CA PHE A 174 -8.07 20.70 -4.96
C PHE A 174 -7.49 20.29 -3.61
N THR A 175 -6.33 19.65 -3.55
CA THR A 175 -5.82 19.07 -2.30
C THR A 175 -5.30 20.13 -1.33
N ARG A 176 -4.57 21.16 -1.79
CA ARG A 176 -4.03 22.18 -0.89
C ARG A 176 -5.11 22.85 -0.03
N PRO A 177 -6.26 23.35 -0.55
CA PRO A 177 -7.31 23.90 0.30
C PRO A 177 -7.84 22.93 1.36
N ILE A 178 -7.96 21.64 1.01
CA ILE A 178 -8.50 20.59 1.89
C ILE A 178 -7.54 20.30 3.06
N PHE A 179 -6.24 20.25 2.79
CA PHE A 179 -5.23 19.83 3.77
C PHE A 179 -4.45 20.99 4.42
N SER A 180 -4.52 22.20 3.88
CA SER A 180 -3.72 23.36 4.35
C SER A 180 -3.98 23.77 5.80
N GLN A 181 -5.16 23.46 6.35
CA GLN A 181 -5.52 23.79 7.73
C GLN A 181 -4.77 22.94 8.77
N TYR A 182 -4.15 21.83 8.34
CA TYR A 182 -3.45 20.88 9.20
C TYR A 182 -1.93 21.01 9.08
N SER A 183 -1.43 22.20 8.70
CA SER A 183 0.00 22.49 8.63
C SER A 183 0.64 22.21 9.99
N LEU A 184 1.45 21.15 10.05
CA LEU A 184 2.14 20.74 11.26
C LEU A 184 3.16 21.80 11.67
N SER A 185 3.28 22.06 12.98
CA SER A 185 4.27 22.99 13.55
C SER A 185 5.73 22.63 13.22
N ARG A 186 5.97 21.37 12.81
CA ARG A 186 7.26 20.87 12.31
C ARG A 186 7.62 21.38 10.92
N LEU A 187 6.68 22.01 10.19
CA LEU A 187 6.87 22.53 8.84
C LEU A 187 6.87 24.07 8.83
N THR A 188 7.73 24.63 8.00
CA THR A 188 7.61 26.02 7.55
C THR A 188 6.47 26.14 6.53
N SER A 189 6.01 27.36 6.24
CA SER A 189 5.03 27.63 5.18
C SER A 189 5.47 27.13 3.79
N ALA A 190 6.78 26.88 3.59
CA ALA A 190 7.38 26.32 2.38
C ALA A 190 7.56 24.78 2.44
N GLY A 191 7.00 24.10 3.45
CA GLY A 191 7.10 22.65 3.62
C GLY A 191 8.46 22.14 4.11
N ARG A 192 9.45 23.03 4.32
CA ARG A 192 10.76 22.64 4.91
C ARG A 192 10.64 22.39 6.40
N LYS A 193 11.56 21.62 6.97
CA LYS A 193 11.70 21.46 8.43
C LYS A 193 11.77 22.82 9.12
N ALA A 194 10.88 23.04 10.09
CA ALA A 194 10.92 24.22 10.94
C ALA A 194 12.05 24.07 11.98
N TYR A 195 13.02 24.98 11.95
CA TYR A 195 14.14 24.99 12.91
C TYR A 195 13.76 25.68 14.24
N TYR A 196 12.78 26.58 14.19
CA TYR A 196 12.21 27.24 15.36
C TYR A 196 10.82 26.66 15.61
N GLN A 197 10.70 25.78 16.59
CA GLN A 197 9.40 25.39 17.12
C GLN A 197 8.92 26.56 17.98
N ALA A 198 7.85 27.23 17.57
CA ALA A 198 7.13 28.09 18.51
C ALA A 198 6.59 27.16 19.60
N GLU A 199 6.90 27.44 20.87
CA GLU A 199 6.37 26.73 22.05
C GLU A 199 4.86 27.03 22.24
N ASP A 200 4.07 26.90 21.19
CA ASP A 200 2.63 27.05 21.24
C ASP A 200 2.03 25.76 21.79
N HIS A 201 2.01 25.67 23.12
CA HIS A 201 1.36 24.60 23.89
C HIS A 201 -0.11 24.36 23.49
N ASP A 202 -0.74 25.28 22.77
CA ASP A 202 -2.15 25.20 22.33
C ASP A 202 -2.41 24.41 21.04
N GLN A 203 -1.39 24.04 20.24
CA GLN A 203 -1.59 23.23 19.03
C GLN A 203 -1.51 21.71 19.28
N VAL A 204 -0.59 21.27 20.14
CA VAL A 204 -0.48 19.85 20.56
C VAL A 204 -1.78 19.41 21.25
N THR A 205 -2.38 20.32 22.03
CA THR A 205 -3.64 20.10 22.74
C THR A 205 -4.85 20.06 21.81
N ARG A 206 -4.85 20.78 20.67
CA ARG A 206 -5.92 20.68 19.65
C ARG A 206 -5.82 19.42 18.79
N SER A 207 -4.62 18.92 18.52
CA SER A 207 -4.41 17.71 17.73
C SER A 207 -4.68 16.42 18.52
N ALA A 208 -4.42 16.43 19.83
CA ALA A 208 -4.63 15.26 20.70
C ALA A 208 -6.06 15.15 21.27
N LEU A 209 -6.82 16.26 21.30
CA LEU A 209 -8.19 16.30 21.88
C LEU A 209 -9.31 16.48 20.84
N SER A 210 -9.02 16.64 19.55
CA SER A 210 -10.06 16.66 18.50
C SER A 210 -10.39 15.24 18.05
N SER A 211 -11.10 14.51 18.91
CA SER A 211 -11.79 13.28 18.53
C SER A 211 -13.02 13.59 17.67
N ASP A 212 -12.88 14.32 16.57
CA ASP A 212 -14.05 14.79 15.83
C ASP A 212 -13.89 14.51 14.33
N THR A 213 -14.61 13.48 13.88
CA THR A 213 -15.03 13.27 12.48
C THR A 213 -15.65 14.53 11.85
N ASP A 214 -16.05 15.51 12.68
CA ASP A 214 -16.61 16.80 12.27
C ASP A 214 -15.57 17.88 11.92
N THR A 215 -14.27 17.69 12.21
CA THR A 215 -13.25 18.74 11.98
C THR A 215 -12.35 18.52 10.77
N LYS A 216 -12.36 17.34 10.14
CA LYS A 216 -11.50 16.98 8.99
C LYS A 216 -12.34 16.72 7.73
N PRO A 217 -12.44 17.68 6.79
CA PRO A 217 -13.24 17.53 5.58
C PRO A 217 -12.87 16.31 4.76
N TRP A 218 -11.59 15.94 4.71
CA TRP A 218 -11.09 14.77 3.99
C TRP A 218 -11.43 13.42 4.65
N LYS A 219 -12.04 13.39 5.86
CA LYS A 219 -12.55 12.15 6.48
C LYS A 219 -14.04 11.98 6.29
N SER A 220 -14.79 13.08 6.28
CA SER A 220 -16.25 13.07 6.24
C SER A 220 -16.76 13.48 4.86
N THR A 221 -16.57 14.76 4.51
CA THR A 221 -17.20 15.37 3.32
C THR A 221 -16.49 15.09 2.00
N GLN A 222 -15.19 14.80 2.03
CA GLN A 222 -14.33 14.63 0.87
C GLN A 222 -13.30 13.50 1.02
N PRO A 223 -13.70 12.26 1.38
CA PRO A 223 -12.77 11.13 1.57
C PRO A 223 -12.04 10.71 0.30
N HIS A 224 -12.66 10.92 -0.87
CA HIS A 224 -12.01 10.74 -2.17
C HIS A 224 -10.77 11.62 -2.36
N ALA A 225 -10.55 12.64 -1.54
CA ALA A 225 -9.33 13.46 -1.59
C ALA A 225 -8.06 12.62 -1.33
N VAL A 226 -8.15 11.59 -0.48
CA VAL A 226 -7.03 10.67 -0.22
C VAL A 226 -6.75 9.80 -1.44
N THR A 227 -7.79 9.28 -2.09
CA THR A 227 -7.67 8.50 -3.33
C THR A 227 -7.07 9.33 -4.47
N VAL A 228 -7.56 10.56 -4.64
CA VAL A 228 -7.04 11.50 -5.63
C VAL A 228 -5.58 11.84 -5.35
N PHE A 229 -5.21 12.03 -4.09
CA PHE A 229 -3.82 12.26 -3.71
C PHE A 229 -2.93 11.04 -3.98
N ALA A 230 -3.39 9.83 -3.66
CA ALA A 230 -2.68 8.59 -3.96
C ALA A 230 -2.40 8.45 -5.46
N TRP A 231 -3.43 8.61 -6.30
CA TRP A 231 -3.26 8.63 -7.75
C TRP A 231 -2.26 9.71 -8.21
N THR A 232 -2.29 10.89 -7.58
CA THR A 232 -1.38 11.98 -7.91
C THR A 232 0.08 11.61 -7.65
N VAL A 233 0.37 10.94 -6.53
CA VAL A 233 1.72 10.44 -6.21
C VAL A 233 2.14 9.37 -7.20
N GLU A 234 1.26 8.39 -7.47
CA GLU A 234 1.51 7.30 -8.41
C GLU A 234 1.89 7.82 -9.81
N GLN A 235 1.18 8.86 -10.27
CA GLN A 235 1.29 9.45 -11.60
C GLN A 235 2.34 10.56 -11.73
N SER A 236 2.95 10.98 -10.62
CA SER A 236 4.04 11.96 -10.64
C SER A 236 5.35 11.29 -11.04
N ASP A 237 6.21 12.01 -11.75
CA ASP A 237 7.57 11.59 -12.02
C ASP A 237 8.54 12.26 -11.04
N GLU A 238 9.83 11.92 -11.16
CA GLU A 238 10.89 12.50 -10.34
C GLU A 238 10.94 14.03 -10.47
N HIS A 239 10.68 14.58 -11.66
CA HIS A 239 10.72 16.02 -11.91
C HIS A 239 9.60 16.77 -11.19
N ILE A 240 8.36 16.27 -11.24
CA ILE A 240 7.21 16.83 -10.53
C ILE A 240 7.49 16.81 -9.02
N ILE A 241 7.96 15.69 -8.48
CA ILE A 241 8.28 15.59 -7.05
C ILE A 241 9.41 16.55 -6.68
N ALA A 242 10.51 16.56 -7.43
CA ALA A 242 11.64 17.47 -7.17
C ALA A 242 11.24 18.95 -7.14
N THR A 243 10.28 19.33 -7.98
CA THR A 243 9.85 20.74 -8.13
C THR A 243 8.71 21.12 -7.18
N LYS A 244 7.77 20.20 -6.92
CA LYS A 244 6.50 20.48 -6.26
C LYS A 244 6.32 19.72 -4.94
N TRP A 245 7.36 19.04 -4.43
CA TRP A 245 7.33 18.36 -3.13
C TRP A 245 6.68 19.15 -1.98
N PRO A 246 6.77 20.50 -1.86
CA PRO A 246 6.11 21.22 -0.77
C PRO A 246 4.59 21.09 -0.75
N LEU A 247 3.97 20.73 -1.87
CA LEU A 247 2.53 20.47 -1.97
C LEU A 247 2.14 19.04 -1.56
N PHE A 248 3.08 18.10 -1.59
CA PHE A 248 2.85 16.71 -1.20
C PHE A 248 3.06 16.50 0.30
N VAL A 249 4.14 17.08 0.84
CA VAL A 249 4.61 16.81 2.21
C VAL A 249 3.55 17.06 3.29
N PRO A 250 2.82 18.19 3.30
CA PRO A 250 1.80 18.42 4.33
C PRO A 250 0.71 17.35 4.33
N ILE A 251 0.33 16.85 3.15
CA ILE A 251 -0.71 15.82 3.00
C ILE A 251 -0.18 14.48 3.49
N LEU A 252 1.03 14.09 3.09
CA LEU A 252 1.69 12.86 3.56
C LEU A 252 1.78 12.83 5.08
N LEU A 253 2.29 13.89 5.70
CA LEU A 253 2.41 13.94 7.15
C LEU A 253 1.05 13.99 7.84
N CYS A 254 0.07 14.70 7.28
CA CYS A 254 -1.29 14.71 7.81
C CYS A 254 -1.90 13.31 7.88
N LEU A 255 -1.62 12.43 6.91
CA LEU A 255 -2.11 11.05 6.92
C LEU A 255 -1.30 10.16 7.87
N ILE A 256 0.03 10.26 7.87
CA ILE A 256 0.92 9.40 8.69
C ILE A 256 0.80 9.73 10.18
N ASP A 257 0.59 11.01 10.52
CA ASP A 257 0.42 11.47 11.90
C ASP A 257 -1.06 11.41 12.37
N ASP A 258 -1.99 10.90 11.55
CA ASP A 258 -3.40 10.82 11.94
C ASP A 258 -3.61 9.88 13.13
N THR A 259 -4.70 9.96 13.87
CA THR A 259 -4.96 9.07 15.01
C THR A 259 -5.55 7.72 14.60
N ASP A 260 -6.22 7.67 13.46
CA ASP A 260 -6.89 6.50 12.91
C ASP A 260 -5.89 5.62 12.13
N THR A 261 -5.83 4.34 12.50
CA THR A 261 -4.88 3.36 11.99
C THR A 261 -5.04 3.10 10.48
N ALA A 262 -6.26 3.18 9.94
CA ALA A 262 -6.51 3.00 8.51
C ALA A 262 -5.90 4.13 7.69
N TYR A 263 -6.07 5.39 8.12
CA TYR A 263 -5.48 6.54 7.44
C TYR A 263 -3.96 6.59 7.60
N LYS A 264 -3.42 6.20 8.77
CA LYS A 264 -1.97 6.04 8.94
C LYS A 264 -1.40 5.01 7.96
N ALA A 265 -1.97 3.81 7.91
CA ALA A 265 -1.52 2.73 7.04
C ALA A 265 -1.59 3.16 5.57
N ARG A 266 -2.68 3.84 5.17
CA ARG A 266 -2.83 4.41 3.83
C ARG A 266 -1.78 5.49 3.54
N GLY A 267 -1.52 6.39 4.48
CA GLY A 267 -0.48 7.43 4.37
C GLY A 267 0.92 6.83 4.20
N LEU A 268 1.24 5.78 4.95
CA LEU A 268 2.52 5.05 4.84
C LEU A 268 2.68 4.34 3.50
N ALA A 269 1.60 3.82 2.93
CA ALA A 269 1.63 3.22 1.59
C ALA A 269 1.88 4.29 0.50
N ILE A 270 1.16 5.42 0.56
CA ILE A 270 1.36 6.54 -0.38
C ILE A 270 2.77 7.12 -0.24
N LEU A 271 3.31 7.19 0.98
CA LEU A 271 4.68 7.64 1.21
C LEU A 271 5.71 6.75 0.51
N GLN A 272 5.51 5.42 0.49
CA GLN A 272 6.44 4.52 -0.20
C GLN A 272 6.53 4.86 -1.69
N GLU A 273 5.39 5.05 -2.36
CA GLU A 273 5.33 5.44 -3.77
C GLU A 273 5.99 6.82 -4.02
N PHE A 274 5.82 7.75 -3.08
CA PHE A 274 6.49 9.06 -3.13
C PHE A 274 8.01 8.92 -3.00
N LEU A 275 8.49 8.08 -2.07
CA LEU A 275 9.91 7.89 -1.81
C LEU A 275 10.64 7.20 -2.98
N GLU A 276 9.99 6.26 -3.67
CA GLU A 276 10.54 5.60 -4.88
C GLU A 276 10.91 6.60 -5.99
N ARG A 277 10.20 7.73 -6.05
CA ARG A 277 10.36 8.75 -7.10
C ARG A 277 11.00 10.03 -6.56
N SER A 278 11.42 10.04 -5.29
CA SER A 278 12.03 11.21 -4.65
C SER A 278 13.53 11.22 -4.87
N PRO A 279 14.10 12.32 -5.41
CA PRO A 279 15.55 12.46 -5.47
C PRO A 279 16.16 12.45 -4.06
N ALA A 280 17.25 11.70 -3.88
CA ALA A 280 17.94 11.62 -2.59
C ALA A 280 18.40 12.99 -2.06
N SER A 281 18.76 13.92 -2.96
CA SER A 281 19.13 15.30 -2.61
C SER A 281 17.99 16.04 -1.93
N ILE A 282 16.75 15.87 -2.41
CA ILE A 282 15.58 16.49 -1.78
C ILE A 282 15.42 15.96 -0.35
N LEU A 283 15.51 14.65 -0.14
CA LEU A 283 15.35 14.05 1.19
C LEU A 283 16.42 14.53 2.19
N ARG A 284 17.67 14.69 1.74
CA ARG A 284 18.79 15.09 2.60
C ARG A 284 18.88 16.61 2.79
N ASP A 285 18.87 17.36 1.70
CA ASP A 285 19.24 18.78 1.71
C ASP A 285 18.11 19.67 2.28
N THR A 286 16.87 19.20 2.18
CA THR A 286 15.70 19.94 2.69
C THR A 286 15.27 19.54 4.10
N GLY A 287 15.89 18.49 4.67
CA GLY A 287 15.54 17.91 5.96
C GLY A 287 14.29 17.02 5.94
N LEU A 288 13.68 16.76 4.78
CA LEU A 288 12.48 15.92 4.68
C LEU A 288 12.69 14.49 5.17
N GLY A 289 13.86 13.91 4.94
CA GLY A 289 14.13 12.55 5.41
C GLY A 289 14.01 12.43 6.93
N GLU A 290 14.49 13.43 7.67
CA GLU A 290 14.36 13.46 9.13
C GLU A 290 12.90 13.69 9.56
N ILE A 291 12.14 14.51 8.83
CA ILE A 291 10.72 14.74 9.15
C ILE A 291 9.92 13.45 8.96
N PHE A 292 10.12 12.75 7.84
CA PHE A 292 9.47 11.47 7.60
C PHE A 292 9.90 10.43 8.63
N GLU A 293 11.18 10.37 8.99
CA GLU A 293 11.66 9.51 10.08
C GLU A 293 10.89 9.78 11.39
N GLN A 294 10.76 11.05 11.79
CA GLN A 294 10.03 11.45 13.00
C GLN A 294 8.53 11.14 12.96
N SER A 295 7.92 11.05 11.78
CA SER A 295 6.50 10.68 11.62
C SER A 295 6.29 9.17 11.52
N ILE A 296 7.21 8.41 10.91
CA ILE A 296 7.06 6.97 10.75
C ILE A 296 7.41 6.21 12.03
N PHE A 297 8.50 6.58 12.73
CA PHE A 297 9.01 5.82 13.89
C PHE A 297 7.97 5.59 15.00
N PRO A 298 7.10 6.54 15.37
CA PRO A 298 6.04 6.30 16.34
C PRO A 298 5.08 5.16 15.94
N SER A 299 4.84 4.96 14.65
CA SER A 299 3.98 3.88 14.14
C SER A 299 4.59 2.48 14.36
N LEU A 300 5.92 2.38 14.50
CA LEU A 300 6.61 1.12 14.82
C LEU A 300 6.32 0.64 16.26
N MET A 301 5.79 1.53 17.10
CA MET A 301 5.43 1.26 18.49
C MET A 301 3.92 1.27 18.72
N SER A 302 3.10 1.21 17.66
CA SER A 302 1.66 0.97 17.76
C SER A 302 1.43 -0.52 18.01
N LEU A 303 1.40 -0.91 19.30
CA LEU A 303 1.42 -2.29 19.78
C LEU A 303 0.15 -2.61 20.62
N PRO A 304 -0.20 -3.91 20.76
CA PRO A 304 -1.38 -4.44 21.48
C PRO A 304 -1.78 -3.78 22.81
N THR A 305 -0.82 -3.29 23.60
CA THR A 305 -1.09 -2.62 24.88
C THR A 305 -1.95 -1.34 24.72
N LEU A 306 -1.89 -0.69 23.55
CA LEU A 306 -2.62 0.54 23.24
C LEU A 306 -3.42 0.47 21.93
N THR A 307 -3.03 -0.40 21.01
CA THR A 307 -3.65 -0.58 19.69
C THR A 307 -3.95 -2.05 19.50
N PRO A 308 -5.19 -2.48 19.16
CA PRO A 308 -5.52 -3.90 18.98
C PRO A 308 -4.51 -4.67 18.12
N GLU A 309 -4.34 -5.98 18.34
CA GLU A 309 -3.31 -6.78 17.65
C GLU A 309 -3.45 -6.77 16.13
N ASP A 310 -4.68 -6.94 15.64
CA ASP A 310 -5.02 -6.90 14.22
C ASP A 310 -4.70 -5.53 13.60
N GLU A 311 -5.08 -4.44 14.26
CA GLU A 311 -4.74 -3.08 13.83
C GLU A 311 -3.23 -2.81 13.87
N SER A 312 -2.55 -3.32 14.90
CA SER A 312 -1.10 -3.21 15.04
C SER A 312 -0.40 -3.90 13.88
N ILE A 313 -0.79 -5.13 13.53
CA ILE A 313 -0.22 -5.86 12.38
C ILE A 313 -0.44 -5.10 11.08
N GLN A 314 -1.66 -4.60 10.86
CA GLN A 314 -2.01 -3.81 9.67
C GLN A 314 -1.17 -2.53 9.54
N LEU A 315 -0.74 -1.95 10.66
CA LEU A 315 0.06 -0.72 10.67
C LEU A 315 1.58 -0.99 10.63
N LEU A 316 2.07 -2.01 11.35
CA LEU A 316 3.49 -2.32 11.46
C LEU A 316 4.09 -2.69 10.10
N VAL A 317 3.41 -3.51 9.30
CA VAL A 317 3.94 -3.96 7.99
C VAL A 317 4.18 -2.77 7.04
N PRO A 318 3.22 -1.86 6.81
CA PRO A 318 3.46 -0.62 6.06
C PRO A 318 4.50 0.29 6.70
N ALA A 319 4.55 0.40 8.04
CA ALA A 319 5.49 1.28 8.73
C ALA A 319 6.95 0.82 8.53
N TYR A 320 7.21 -0.47 8.69
CA TYR A 320 8.53 -1.06 8.43
C TYR A 320 8.92 -0.93 6.95
N SER A 321 7.97 -1.15 6.04
CA SER A 321 8.23 -1.01 4.59
C SER A 321 8.58 0.45 4.25
N ALA A 322 7.84 1.42 4.77
CA ALA A 322 8.08 2.85 4.55
C ALA A 322 9.41 3.34 5.12
N VAL A 323 9.77 2.95 6.34
CA VAL A 323 11.03 3.39 6.97
C VAL A 323 12.25 2.75 6.30
N ILE A 324 12.14 1.51 5.81
CA ILE A 324 13.19 0.86 5.02
C ILE A 324 13.33 1.53 3.66
N GLN A 325 12.21 1.81 2.98
CA GLN A 325 12.21 2.55 1.71
C GLN A 325 12.81 3.95 1.87
N LEU A 326 12.55 4.62 3.00
CA LEU A 326 13.16 5.91 3.33
C LEU A 326 14.67 5.80 3.46
N ALA A 327 15.18 4.76 4.14
CA ALA A 327 16.62 4.53 4.25
C ALA A 327 17.27 4.26 2.88
N ASP A 328 16.59 3.48 2.03
CA ASP A 328 17.07 3.15 0.68
C ASP A 328 17.06 4.39 -0.23
N ALA A 329 16.00 5.21 -0.20
CA ALA A 329 15.87 6.43 -1.00
C ALA A 329 16.79 7.57 -0.54
N GLN A 330 17.02 7.71 0.76
CA GLN A 330 17.88 8.78 1.31
C GLN A 330 19.38 8.49 1.10
N PHE A 331 19.75 7.21 1.11
CA PHE A 331 21.14 6.73 1.03
C PHE A 331 21.33 5.69 -0.09
N PRO A 332 21.15 6.06 -1.37
CA PRO A 332 21.26 5.13 -2.49
C PRO A 332 22.71 4.71 -2.77
N ASP A 333 23.67 5.63 -2.59
CA ASP A 333 25.08 5.37 -2.88
C ASP A 333 25.78 4.62 -1.74
N SER A 334 26.69 3.72 -2.10
CA SER A 334 27.54 3.00 -1.14
C SER A 334 28.43 3.92 -0.28
N SER A 335 28.73 5.13 -0.77
CA SER A 335 29.45 6.16 -0.01
C SER A 335 28.70 6.62 1.24
N ASN A 336 27.37 6.50 1.26
CA ASN A 336 26.52 6.82 2.41
C ASN A 336 26.28 5.61 3.33
N GLY A 337 27.03 4.52 3.14
CA GLY A 337 26.92 3.29 3.92
C GLY A 337 26.92 3.50 5.44
N PRO A 338 27.83 4.31 6.03
CA PRO A 338 27.83 4.55 7.48
C PRO A 338 26.54 5.22 8.00
N GLN A 339 25.99 6.19 7.26
CA GLN A 339 24.76 6.90 7.61
C GLN A 339 23.56 5.96 7.50
N LYS A 340 23.47 5.20 6.41
CA LYS A 340 22.46 4.17 6.20
C LYS A 340 22.50 3.11 7.31
N ASN A 341 23.69 2.65 7.67
CA ASN A 341 23.86 1.66 8.73
C ASN A 341 23.44 2.23 10.09
N ARG A 342 23.78 3.49 10.40
CA ARG A 342 23.30 4.14 11.63
C ARG A 342 21.78 4.20 11.69
N PHE A 343 21.13 4.56 10.58
CA PHE A 343 19.67 4.59 10.47
C PHE A 343 19.06 3.20 10.67
N LEU A 344 19.58 2.18 9.96
CA LEU A 344 19.07 0.81 10.07
C LEU A 344 19.36 0.16 11.43
N VAL A 345 20.49 0.48 12.08
CA VAL A 345 20.78 0.06 13.46
C VAL A 345 19.78 0.67 14.43
N ARG A 346 19.41 1.93 14.22
CA ARG A 346 18.37 2.60 15.01
C ARG A 346 17.03 1.87 14.84
N LEU A 347 16.62 1.59 13.60
CA LEU A 347 15.41 0.81 13.31
C LEU A 347 15.43 -0.58 13.97
N LEU A 348 16.56 -1.28 13.91
CA LEU A 348 16.74 -2.57 14.56
C LEU A 348 16.54 -2.50 16.08
N ARG A 349 17.09 -1.46 16.72
CA ARG A 349 17.06 -1.31 18.18
C ARG A 349 15.74 -0.74 18.69
N GLU A 350 15.31 0.39 18.13
CA GLU A 350 14.16 1.17 18.60
C GLU A 350 12.84 0.70 17.99
N GLY A 351 12.86 0.06 16.82
CA GLY A 351 11.67 -0.54 16.23
C GLY A 351 11.55 -2.02 16.59
N ILE A 352 12.49 -2.85 16.10
CA ILE A 352 12.34 -4.31 16.14
C ILE A 352 12.55 -4.86 17.55
N LEU A 353 13.73 -4.66 18.14
CA LEU A 353 14.06 -5.23 19.45
C LEU A 353 13.18 -4.64 20.54
N ALA A 354 13.02 -3.30 20.58
CA ALA A 354 12.11 -2.66 21.53
C ALA A 354 10.66 -3.17 21.37
N GLY A 355 10.14 -3.23 20.13
CA GLY A 355 8.80 -3.74 19.86
C GLY A 355 8.61 -5.18 20.36
N TYR A 356 9.61 -6.05 20.17
CA TYR A 356 9.57 -7.42 20.66
C TYR A 356 9.50 -7.47 22.19
N TRP A 357 10.33 -6.71 22.90
CA TRP A 357 10.32 -6.70 24.36
C TRP A 357 9.02 -6.14 24.96
N HIS A 358 8.28 -5.33 24.20
CA HIS A 358 6.99 -4.79 24.62
C HIS A 358 5.78 -5.67 24.24
N ALA A 359 5.92 -6.53 23.24
CA ALA A 359 4.81 -7.30 22.68
C ALA A 359 5.16 -8.77 22.41
N SER A 360 6.09 -9.34 23.18
CA SER A 360 6.55 -10.73 23.02
C SER A 360 5.45 -11.78 23.22
N ASP A 361 4.39 -11.42 23.95
CA ASP A 361 3.26 -12.29 24.22
C ASP A 361 2.28 -12.38 23.04
N TYR A 362 2.44 -11.50 22.04
CA TYR A 362 1.55 -11.39 20.88
C TYR A 362 2.18 -12.05 19.66
N ALA A 363 1.65 -13.23 19.36
CA ALA A 363 2.06 -14.09 18.28
C ALA A 363 2.24 -13.40 16.93
N GLY A 364 1.21 -12.69 16.46
CA GLY A 364 1.25 -12.06 15.15
C GLY A 364 2.27 -10.94 15.09
N ILE A 365 2.48 -10.23 16.19
CA ILE A 365 3.52 -9.21 16.31
C ILE A 365 4.91 -9.85 16.25
N VAL A 366 5.16 -10.92 17.02
CA VAL A 366 6.44 -11.65 17.02
C VAL A 366 6.80 -12.14 15.61
N GLU A 367 5.82 -12.65 14.87
CA GLU A 367 5.99 -13.06 13.48
C GLU A 367 6.41 -11.90 12.57
N VAL A 368 5.68 -10.78 12.63
CA VAL A 368 5.98 -9.57 11.85
C VAL A 368 7.41 -9.10 12.16
N LEU A 369 7.75 -8.94 13.43
CA LEU A 369 9.08 -8.49 13.85
C LEU A 369 10.18 -9.43 13.38
N SER A 370 9.97 -10.75 13.43
CA SER A 370 10.90 -11.75 12.93
C SER A 370 11.14 -11.61 11.42
N ARG A 371 10.07 -11.40 10.62
CA ARG A 371 10.22 -11.12 9.19
C ARG A 371 11.03 -9.84 8.94
N GLN A 372 10.81 -8.80 9.74
CA GLN A 372 11.54 -7.53 9.61
C GLN A 372 13.02 -7.63 10.00
N VAL A 373 13.38 -8.49 10.96
CA VAL A 373 14.80 -8.80 11.25
C VAL A 373 15.52 -9.21 9.96
N SER A 374 14.93 -10.11 9.17
CA SER A 374 15.53 -10.56 7.90
C SER A 374 15.75 -9.39 6.94
N SER A 375 14.75 -8.52 6.78
CA SER A 375 14.80 -7.38 5.85
C SER A 375 15.89 -6.36 6.23
N VAL A 376 16.02 -6.07 7.52
CA VAL A 376 16.99 -5.09 8.05
C VAL A 376 18.40 -5.67 8.10
N VAL A 377 18.57 -6.92 8.55
CA VAL A 377 19.89 -7.55 8.67
C VAL A 377 20.55 -7.75 7.31
N ARG A 378 19.79 -8.13 6.26
CA ARG A 378 20.33 -8.23 4.89
C ARG A 378 20.93 -6.92 4.39
N ARG A 379 20.35 -5.78 4.79
CA ARG A 379 20.84 -4.44 4.41
C ARG A 379 22.03 -3.99 5.26
N LEU A 380 22.04 -4.33 6.55
CA LEU A 380 23.15 -4.01 7.46
C LEU A 380 24.41 -4.83 7.19
N GLY A 381 24.25 -6.07 6.72
CA GLY A 381 25.37 -6.98 6.49
C GLY A 381 26.18 -7.23 7.76
N THR A 382 27.50 -7.14 7.66
CA THR A 382 28.42 -7.32 8.80
C THR A 382 28.26 -6.25 9.89
N SER A 383 27.58 -5.12 9.61
CA SER A 383 27.26 -4.12 10.64
C SER A 383 26.23 -4.61 11.65
N THR A 384 25.63 -5.79 11.44
CA THR A 384 24.79 -6.48 12.42
C THR A 384 25.61 -7.08 13.58
N ILE A 385 26.90 -7.36 13.40
CA ILE A 385 27.74 -8.06 14.38
C ILE A 385 27.65 -7.49 15.81
N PRO A 386 27.72 -6.16 16.05
CA PRO A 386 27.63 -5.59 17.40
C PRO A 386 26.27 -5.83 18.09
N HIS A 387 25.25 -6.22 17.33
CA HIS A 387 23.87 -6.41 17.78
C HIS A 387 23.46 -7.89 17.87
N ILE A 388 24.38 -8.82 17.57
CA ILE A 388 24.11 -10.26 17.54
C ILE A 388 23.50 -10.76 18.84
N LYS A 389 23.99 -10.33 20.01
CA LYS A 389 23.51 -10.81 21.31
C LYS A 389 22.00 -10.56 21.52
N GLY A 390 21.52 -9.37 21.14
CA GLY A 390 20.11 -9.03 21.27
C GLY A 390 19.24 -9.82 20.29
N LEU A 391 19.74 -10.02 19.06
CA LEU A 391 19.02 -10.78 18.03
C LEU A 391 18.96 -12.27 18.33
N LEU A 392 20.07 -12.86 18.80
CA LEU A 392 20.08 -14.25 19.25
C LEU A 392 19.12 -14.42 20.42
N SER A 393 19.25 -13.60 21.47
CA SER A 393 18.36 -13.68 22.63
C SER A 393 16.88 -13.60 22.27
N MET A 394 16.49 -12.73 21.33
CA MET A 394 15.12 -12.67 20.82
C MET A 394 14.72 -13.96 20.08
N LEU A 395 15.49 -14.35 19.06
CA LEU A 395 15.12 -15.44 18.14
C LEU A 395 15.21 -16.82 18.80
N THR A 396 16.20 -17.05 19.67
CA THR A 396 16.34 -18.30 20.42
C THR A 396 15.22 -18.46 21.44
N THR A 397 14.77 -17.35 22.07
CA THR A 397 13.61 -17.36 22.98
C THR A 397 12.34 -17.73 22.22
N ILE A 398 12.10 -17.15 21.04
CA ILE A 398 10.94 -17.48 20.19
C ILE A 398 10.95 -18.97 19.82
N LEU A 399 12.07 -19.49 19.33
CA LEU A 399 12.17 -20.90 18.91
C LEU A 399 12.10 -21.88 20.08
N SER A 400 12.44 -21.45 21.29
CA SER A 400 12.39 -22.29 22.49
C SER A 400 11.02 -22.29 23.18
N ASP A 401 10.06 -21.48 22.72
CA ASP A 401 8.70 -21.44 23.29
C ASP A 401 7.98 -22.79 23.03
N PRO A 402 7.54 -23.51 24.07
CA PRO A 402 6.86 -24.80 23.92
C PRO A 402 5.53 -24.70 23.15
N PHE A 403 4.89 -23.52 23.11
CA PHE A 403 3.61 -23.30 22.46
C PHE A 403 3.73 -22.74 21.03
N ILE A 404 4.95 -22.50 20.54
CA ILE A 404 5.18 -21.93 19.20
C ILE A 404 4.66 -22.83 18.07
N VAL A 405 4.51 -24.13 18.34
CA VAL A 405 4.00 -25.14 17.41
C VAL A 405 2.56 -24.91 16.98
N ALA A 406 1.76 -24.21 17.79
CA ALA A 406 0.42 -23.78 17.38
C ALA A 406 0.44 -22.66 16.32
N ARG A 407 1.64 -22.15 15.99
CA ARG A 407 1.88 -20.99 15.13
C ARG A 407 3.07 -21.26 14.19
N PRO A 408 2.91 -22.16 13.21
CA PRO A 408 3.98 -22.55 12.31
C PRO A 408 4.61 -21.37 11.56
N GLU A 409 3.82 -20.33 11.22
CA GLU A 409 4.31 -19.13 10.54
C GLU A 409 5.36 -18.36 11.36
N CYS A 410 5.20 -18.31 12.70
CA CYS A 410 6.20 -17.73 13.59
C CYS A 410 7.51 -18.53 13.59
N VAL A 411 7.42 -19.87 13.59
CA VAL A 411 8.62 -20.74 13.52
C VAL A 411 9.36 -20.50 12.22
N GLN A 412 8.65 -20.43 11.09
CA GLN A 412 9.24 -20.15 9.79
C GLN A 412 9.92 -18.78 9.78
N ALA A 413 9.22 -17.73 10.22
CA ALA A 413 9.73 -16.37 10.26
C ALA A 413 10.98 -16.24 11.14
N ALA A 414 10.95 -16.82 12.35
CA ALA A 414 12.08 -16.80 13.29
C ALA A 414 13.27 -17.62 12.76
N SER A 415 13.04 -18.78 12.14
CA SER A 415 14.09 -19.61 11.55
C SER A 415 14.79 -18.91 10.38
N GLN A 416 14.03 -18.24 9.51
CA GLN A 416 14.57 -17.46 8.39
C GLN A 416 15.33 -16.22 8.89
N ALA A 417 14.82 -15.55 9.92
CA ALA A 417 15.49 -14.43 10.58
C ALA A 417 16.82 -14.87 11.20
N LEU A 418 16.82 -15.98 11.93
CA LEU A 418 18.02 -16.52 12.55
C LEU A 418 19.03 -16.93 11.48
N SER A 419 18.60 -17.62 10.43
CA SER A 419 19.47 -17.95 9.28
C SER A 419 20.13 -16.71 8.68
N THR A 420 19.36 -15.63 8.51
CA THR A 420 19.86 -14.35 8.00
C THR A 420 20.89 -13.73 8.96
N VAL A 421 20.67 -13.79 10.27
CA VAL A 421 21.64 -13.34 11.28
C VAL A 421 22.90 -14.19 11.24
N LEU A 422 22.78 -15.51 11.15
CA LEU A 422 23.91 -16.43 11.11
C LEU A 422 24.80 -16.17 9.88
N LEU A 423 24.21 -15.97 8.69
CA LEU A 423 24.96 -15.66 7.47
C LEU A 423 25.77 -14.36 7.58
N ASN A 424 25.22 -13.33 8.22
CA ASN A 424 25.87 -12.02 8.33
C ASN A 424 26.83 -11.90 9.52
N CYS A 425 26.71 -12.79 10.49
CA CYS A 425 27.47 -12.75 11.74
C CYS A 425 28.25 -14.05 12.03
N TRP A 426 28.46 -14.92 11.02
CA TRP A 426 29.00 -16.28 11.18
C TRP A 426 30.31 -16.32 11.99
N SER A 427 31.20 -15.34 11.78
CA SER A 427 32.50 -15.26 12.46
C SER A 427 32.38 -15.07 13.97
N ARG A 428 31.26 -14.55 14.47
CA ARG A 428 30.95 -14.43 15.91
C ARG A 428 30.03 -15.53 16.42
N VAL A 429 29.24 -16.15 15.54
CA VAL A 429 28.40 -17.31 15.87
C VAL A 429 29.27 -18.53 16.20
N ALA A 430 30.43 -18.65 15.56
CA ALA A 430 31.41 -19.70 15.84
C ALA A 430 31.92 -19.70 17.29
N ASP A 431 31.66 -18.66 18.07
CA ASP A 431 31.89 -18.70 19.52
C ASP A 431 31.03 -19.80 20.17
N PRO A 432 31.61 -20.69 21.01
CA PRO A 432 30.88 -21.77 21.67
C PRO A 432 29.62 -21.32 22.41
N THR A 433 29.64 -20.11 22.98
CA THR A 433 28.50 -19.56 23.72
C THR A 433 27.27 -19.39 22.82
N HIS A 434 27.44 -18.71 21.67
CA HIS A 434 26.34 -18.41 20.75
C HIS A 434 25.90 -19.64 19.98
N SER A 435 26.85 -20.46 19.54
CA SER A 435 26.55 -21.69 18.81
C SER A 435 25.76 -22.70 19.64
N HIS A 436 26.13 -22.91 20.91
CA HIS A 436 25.36 -23.79 21.80
C HIS A 436 23.95 -23.24 22.08
N GLU A 437 23.80 -21.91 22.22
CA GLU A 437 22.49 -21.28 22.41
C GLU A 437 21.57 -21.53 21.20
N VAL A 438 22.09 -21.31 19.99
CA VAL A 438 21.36 -21.58 18.74
C VAL A 438 21.02 -23.06 18.61
N LEU A 439 22.00 -23.94 18.84
CA LEU A 439 21.83 -25.39 18.74
C LEU A 439 20.74 -25.89 19.70
N ARG A 440 20.74 -25.40 20.94
CA ARG A 440 19.71 -25.70 21.93
C ARG A 440 18.34 -25.26 21.46
N ALA A 441 18.20 -24.01 21.00
CA ALA A 441 16.91 -23.47 20.57
C ALA A 441 16.32 -24.25 19.38
N VAL A 442 17.14 -24.55 18.37
CA VAL A 442 16.72 -25.33 17.20
C VAL A 442 16.32 -26.75 17.60
N SER A 443 17.08 -27.39 18.48
CA SER A 443 16.78 -28.74 18.98
C SER A 443 15.45 -28.78 19.74
N VAL A 444 15.24 -27.83 20.66
CA VAL A 444 13.98 -27.73 21.43
C VAL A 444 12.79 -27.50 20.50
N CYS A 445 12.91 -26.55 19.55
CA CYS A 445 11.85 -26.25 18.60
C CYS A 445 11.45 -27.49 17.77
N TRP A 446 12.45 -28.23 17.29
CA TRP A 446 12.24 -29.47 16.53
C TRP A 446 11.52 -30.53 17.35
N LEU A 447 11.91 -30.74 18.60
CA LEU A 447 11.26 -31.71 19.49
C LEU A 447 9.80 -31.33 19.75
N ASN A 448 9.53 -30.05 20.02
CA ASN A 448 8.16 -29.55 20.19
C ASN A 448 7.31 -29.83 18.93
N LEU A 449 7.84 -29.57 17.73
CA LEU A 449 7.13 -29.89 16.48
C LEU A 449 6.85 -31.39 16.36
N LYS A 450 7.82 -32.23 16.71
CA LYS A 450 7.68 -33.69 16.67
C LYS A 450 6.67 -34.21 17.69
N ASP A 451 6.44 -33.51 18.80
CA ASP A 451 5.44 -33.90 19.82
C ASP A 451 4.00 -33.70 19.31
N VAL A 452 3.81 -32.79 18.35
CA VAL A 452 2.50 -32.49 17.74
C VAL A 452 2.27 -33.25 16.43
N GLN A 453 3.33 -33.81 15.82
CA GLN A 453 3.25 -34.59 14.58
C GLN A 453 2.51 -35.94 14.77
N GLY A 454 1.17 -35.85 14.77
CA GLY A 454 0.23 -36.96 14.71
C GLY A 454 -0.99 -36.68 13.81
N VAL A 455 -1.06 -35.48 13.20
CA VAL A 455 -2.14 -35.06 12.29
C VAL A 455 -1.57 -34.97 10.86
N PRO A 456 -1.94 -35.87 9.93
CA PRO A 456 -1.18 -36.09 8.69
C PRO A 456 -1.24 -35.00 7.59
N GLN A 457 -1.77 -33.79 7.83
CA GLN A 457 -2.07 -32.82 6.74
C GLN A 457 -1.90 -31.34 7.11
N ASP A 458 -1.03 -31.01 8.08
CA ASP A 458 -0.73 -29.60 8.37
C ASP A 458 0.48 -29.12 7.54
N GLU A 459 0.20 -28.51 6.38
CA GLU A 459 1.22 -27.93 5.49
C GLU A 459 2.12 -26.92 6.23
N GLY A 460 1.57 -26.15 7.17
CA GLY A 460 2.33 -25.15 7.93
C GLY A 460 3.39 -25.78 8.83
N LEU A 461 3.06 -26.87 9.53
CA LEU A 461 4.01 -27.62 10.37
C LEU A 461 5.13 -28.28 9.55
N GLN A 462 4.81 -28.72 8.33
CA GLN A 462 5.81 -29.25 7.41
C GLN A 462 6.79 -28.16 6.97
N ASP A 463 6.29 -27.01 6.54
CA ASP A 463 7.11 -25.87 6.13
C ASP A 463 7.99 -25.34 7.29
N ALA A 464 7.45 -25.32 8.52
CA ALA A 464 8.22 -24.99 9.72
C ALA A 464 9.38 -25.97 9.97
N SER A 465 9.13 -27.28 9.78
CA SER A 465 10.16 -28.32 9.91
C SER A 465 11.25 -28.14 8.84
N VAL A 466 10.88 -27.81 7.60
CA VAL A 466 11.82 -27.54 6.50
C VAL A 466 12.68 -26.30 6.80
N ALA A 467 12.08 -25.25 7.38
CA ALA A 467 12.82 -24.05 7.77
C ALA A 467 13.87 -24.35 8.85
N LEU A 468 13.54 -25.15 9.86
CA LEU A 468 14.49 -25.57 10.90
C LEU A 468 15.60 -26.47 10.37
N ALA A 469 15.28 -27.43 9.49
CA ALA A 469 16.29 -28.27 8.85
C ALA A 469 17.26 -27.44 7.98
N SER A 470 16.76 -26.39 7.33
CA SER A 470 17.58 -25.45 6.57
C SER A 470 18.51 -24.62 7.49
N LEU A 471 18.01 -24.21 8.65
CA LEU A 471 18.81 -23.53 9.67
C LEU A 471 19.89 -24.45 10.27
N ALA A 472 19.59 -25.72 10.53
CA ALA A 472 20.56 -26.71 11.02
C ALA A 472 21.67 -27.00 9.98
N ARG A 473 21.32 -27.08 8.69
CA ARG A 473 22.29 -27.14 7.58
C ARG A 473 23.25 -25.97 7.59
N LEU A 474 22.71 -24.75 7.72
CA LEU A 474 23.53 -23.55 7.79
C LEU A 474 24.47 -23.56 9.00
N LEU A 475 23.99 -24.00 10.17
CA LEU A 475 24.83 -24.12 11.36
C LEU A 475 25.97 -25.13 11.17
N SER A 476 25.69 -26.25 10.50
CA SER A 476 26.69 -27.27 10.14
C SER A 476 27.80 -26.68 9.29
N ALA A 477 27.45 -25.97 8.22
CA ALA A 477 28.41 -25.29 7.35
C ALA A 477 29.24 -24.23 8.10
N ILE A 478 28.62 -23.51 9.04
CA ILE A 478 29.35 -22.54 9.90
C ILE A 478 30.37 -23.26 10.78
N PHE A 479 30.03 -24.40 11.38
CA PHE A 479 30.95 -25.19 12.19
C PHE A 479 32.15 -25.69 11.38
N GLU A 480 31.92 -26.22 10.18
CA GLU A 480 33.00 -26.64 9.28
C GLU A 480 33.92 -25.49 8.93
N SER A 481 33.34 -24.34 8.57
CA SER A 481 34.11 -23.13 8.25
C SER A 481 34.95 -22.63 9.44
N ALA A 482 34.51 -22.92 10.66
CA ALA A 482 35.21 -22.58 11.90
C ALA A 482 36.19 -23.68 12.36
N GLY A 483 36.36 -24.78 11.60
CA GLY A 483 37.22 -25.90 11.96
C GLY A 483 36.67 -26.78 13.09
N MET A 484 35.37 -26.70 13.37
CA MET A 484 34.67 -27.54 14.32
C MET A 484 33.90 -28.63 13.55
N PRO A 485 34.27 -29.91 13.66
CA PRO A 485 33.56 -30.98 12.95
C PRO A 485 32.09 -31.05 13.41
N PRO A 486 31.09 -30.92 12.51
CA PRO A 486 29.68 -30.91 12.90
C PRO A 486 29.26 -32.16 13.67
N GLN A 487 29.76 -33.33 13.26
CA GLN A 487 29.53 -34.60 13.95
C GLN A 487 29.91 -34.57 15.44
N GLN A 488 30.99 -33.87 15.80
CA GLN A 488 31.40 -33.75 17.20
C GLN A 488 30.45 -32.86 18.01
N GLN A 489 29.70 -31.98 17.35
CA GLN A 489 28.71 -31.11 17.97
C GLN A 489 27.33 -31.78 18.07
N PHE A 490 26.92 -32.53 17.03
CA PHE A 490 25.57 -33.09 16.93
C PHE A 490 25.44 -34.50 17.52
N ALA A 491 26.44 -35.37 17.36
CA ALA A 491 26.36 -36.77 17.81
C ALA A 491 26.01 -36.90 19.31
N PRO A 492 26.62 -36.12 20.23
CA PRO A 492 26.26 -36.20 21.65
C PRO A 492 24.80 -35.85 21.93
N LEU A 493 24.19 -34.97 21.12
CA LEU A 493 22.79 -34.59 21.25
C LEU A 493 21.87 -35.69 20.72
N CYS A 494 22.20 -36.27 19.56
CA CYS A 494 21.46 -37.39 18.98
C CYS A 494 21.52 -38.66 19.85
N ASP A 495 22.63 -38.89 20.55
CA ASP A 495 22.78 -40.00 21.50
C ASP A 495 21.85 -39.86 22.71
N VAL A 496 21.66 -38.62 23.19
CA VAL A 496 20.76 -38.32 24.32
C VAL A 496 19.31 -38.30 23.88
N GLU A 497 19.01 -37.75 22.70
CA GLU A 497 17.65 -37.62 22.15
C GLU A 497 17.62 -38.06 20.67
N PRO A 498 17.31 -39.35 20.40
CA PRO A 498 17.34 -39.92 19.06
C PRO A 498 16.42 -39.23 18.04
N ARG A 499 15.37 -38.52 18.49
CA ARG A 499 14.44 -37.81 17.59
C ARG A 499 15.09 -36.61 16.89
N LEU A 500 16.24 -36.13 17.38
CA LEU A 500 17.04 -35.09 16.73
C LEU A 500 17.79 -35.57 15.49
N SER A 501 17.91 -36.88 15.30
CA SER A 501 18.57 -37.46 14.12
C SER A 501 17.96 -36.97 12.80
N GLY A 502 16.64 -36.81 12.73
CA GLY A 502 15.96 -36.27 11.54
C GLY A 502 16.24 -34.78 11.25
N LEU A 503 16.76 -34.03 12.23
CA LEU A 503 17.17 -32.63 12.06
C LEU A 503 18.62 -32.53 11.58
N PHE A 504 19.52 -33.31 12.19
CA PHE A 504 20.97 -33.18 11.99
C PHE A 504 21.54 -34.13 10.93
N ASN A 505 20.96 -35.32 10.70
CA ASN A 505 21.47 -36.24 9.67
C ASN A 505 21.23 -35.71 8.24
N ASP A 506 20.12 -34.99 8.03
CA ASP A 506 19.88 -34.28 6.77
C ASP A 506 20.78 -33.04 6.64
N ALA A 507 21.33 -32.55 7.76
CA ALA A 507 22.29 -31.46 7.78
C ALA A 507 23.71 -31.92 7.43
N GLU A 508 24.12 -33.10 7.92
CA GLU A 508 25.42 -33.71 7.62
C GLU A 508 25.57 -34.12 6.14
N ARG A 509 24.51 -34.65 5.50
CA ARG A 509 24.54 -35.07 4.09
C ARG A 509 24.74 -33.95 3.06
N ALA A 510 24.55 -32.70 3.46
CA ALA A 510 24.74 -31.55 2.58
C ALA A 510 26.13 -30.90 2.73
N ALA A 511 26.90 -31.36 3.72
CA ALA A 511 28.21 -30.83 4.09
C ALA A 511 29.37 -31.72 3.60
N GLU A 512 29.07 -33.00 3.31
CA GLU A 512 29.84 -33.89 2.41
C GLU A 512 29.70 -33.47 0.94
#